data_AF-A0A7R9VYK3-F1
#
_entry.id   AF-A0A7R9VYK3-F1
#
_cell.length_a   1.000
_cell.length_b   1.000
_cell.length_c   1.000
_cell.angle_alpha   90.00
_cell.angle_beta   90.00
_cell.angle_gamma   90.00
#
_symmetry.space_group_name_H-M   'P 1'
#
loop_
_entity.id
_entity.type
_entity.pdbx_description
1 polymer ?
#
loop_
_entity_poly.entity_id
_entity_poly.type
_entity_poly.pdbx_seq_one_letter_code
_entity_poly.pdbx_strand_id
1 'polypeptide(L)'
;MLKSSRIWGLVLTSLLFILLVSAPVCAASEDESDPTKGEDVRVVTEEELAKKIGLNGKGDVWLSVLGEVYDVTGGRDFYGVGSGYSFFAGKDASPCFATGKFNEEGLKDELNDMPMTQLGGIVGWRDFYRKHESYKFVGVLAGKFYDNDGKPTPLLDTTNERLKTLEMMNAQKKAGKKEL
;
A
#
# COMPACT_ATOMS: atom_id res chain seq x y z
N MET A 1 49.86 -49.34 -23.28
CA MET A 1 51.29 -48.99 -23.13
C MET A 1 51.47 -47.52 -23.54
N LEU A 2 52.15 -46.75 -22.67
CA LEU A 2 52.82 -45.44 -22.78
C LEU A 2 52.82 -44.75 -24.19
N LYS A 3 52.74 -43.42 -24.34
CA LYS A 3 53.42 -42.36 -23.57
C LYS A 3 52.92 -40.95 -23.98
N SER A 4 52.73 -40.09 -22.99
CA SER A 4 53.02 -38.65 -22.92
C SER A 4 53.58 -37.92 -24.16
N SER A 5 53.04 -36.70 -24.42
CA SER A 5 53.76 -35.39 -24.59
C SER A 5 52.91 -34.40 -25.41
N ARG A 6 52.89 -33.07 -25.27
CA ARG A 6 53.51 -32.08 -24.38
C ARG A 6 52.77 -30.73 -24.59
N ILE A 7 52.69 -29.97 -23.50
CA ILE A 7 52.29 -28.57 -23.31
C ILE A 7 53.02 -27.60 -24.26
N TRP A 8 52.32 -26.69 -24.96
CA TRP A 8 52.83 -25.37 -25.41
C TRP A 8 51.64 -24.40 -25.63
N GLY A 9 51.61 -23.23 -24.98
CA GLY A 9 50.70 -22.13 -25.37
C GLY A 9 50.19 -21.21 -24.25
N LEU A 10 51.09 -20.54 -23.52
CA LEU A 10 50.78 -19.31 -22.76
C LEU A 10 50.60 -18.15 -23.75
N VAL A 11 49.45 -17.46 -23.78
CA VAL A 11 49.41 -15.99 -23.97
C VAL A 11 48.21 -15.38 -23.24
N LEU A 12 48.56 -14.70 -22.15
CA LEU A 12 47.79 -13.71 -21.42
C LEU A 12 47.34 -12.58 -22.37
N THR A 13 46.06 -12.48 -22.72
CA THR A 13 45.52 -11.23 -23.30
C THR A 13 44.14 -10.89 -22.73
N SER A 14 44.05 -9.65 -22.27
CA SER A 14 42.85 -8.86 -22.06
C SER A 14 42.02 -9.13 -20.80
N LEU A 15 42.60 -8.61 -19.71
CA LEU A 15 41.92 -7.88 -18.64
C LEU A 15 40.96 -6.81 -19.24
N LEU A 16 39.85 -7.22 -19.84
CA LEU A 16 38.76 -6.34 -20.28
C LEU A 16 37.48 -7.13 -20.59
N PHE A 17 36.80 -7.62 -19.57
CA PHE A 17 35.35 -7.48 -19.54
C PHE A 17 34.98 -7.04 -18.13
N ILE A 18 35.29 -5.77 -17.94
CA ILE A 18 34.79 -4.84 -16.93
C ILE A 18 33.39 -5.26 -16.47
N LEU A 19 33.26 -5.42 -15.14
CA LEU A 19 32.07 -5.14 -14.34
C LEU A 19 30.75 -5.17 -15.13
N LEU A 20 30.16 -6.36 -15.25
CA LEU A 20 28.71 -6.47 -15.45
C LEU A 20 28.08 -7.25 -14.30
N VAL A 21 28.47 -6.89 -13.08
CA VAL A 21 27.53 -6.91 -11.95
C VAL A 21 26.64 -5.67 -12.10
N SER A 22 25.95 -5.56 -13.22
CA SER A 22 24.70 -4.80 -13.22
C SER A 22 23.72 -5.72 -12.51
N ALA A 23 23.78 -5.70 -11.17
CA ALA A 23 22.55 -5.92 -10.42
C ALA A 23 21.51 -5.04 -11.15
N PRO A 24 20.36 -5.59 -11.58
CA PRO A 24 19.30 -4.69 -11.97
C PRO A 24 19.17 -3.78 -10.77
N VAL A 25 19.45 -2.49 -10.99
CA VAL A 25 18.88 -1.44 -10.20
C VAL A 25 17.43 -1.88 -10.11
N CYS A 26 17.05 -2.42 -8.94
CA CYS A 26 15.68 -2.51 -8.55
C CYS A 26 15.30 -1.05 -8.48
N ALA A 27 14.95 -0.49 -9.64
CA ALA A 27 14.16 0.70 -9.72
C ALA A 27 12.96 0.31 -8.88
N ALA A 28 12.97 0.75 -7.62
CA ALA A 28 11.75 0.92 -6.87
C ALA A 28 10.91 1.75 -7.83
N SER A 29 9.97 1.08 -8.51
CA SER A 29 8.98 1.75 -9.31
C SER A 29 8.26 2.61 -8.30
N GLU A 30 8.63 3.89 -8.25
CA GLU A 30 7.74 4.90 -7.73
C GLU A 30 6.45 4.68 -8.50
N ASP A 31 5.41 4.31 -7.76
CA ASP A 31 4.08 4.07 -8.31
C ASP A 31 3.60 5.41 -8.88
N GLU A 32 3.89 5.64 -10.16
CA GLU A 32 3.45 6.78 -10.97
C GLU A 32 1.92 6.87 -11.07
N SER A 33 1.17 5.95 -10.44
CA SER A 33 -0.28 5.98 -10.36
C SER A 33 -0.85 6.37 -8.99
N ASP A 34 -0.04 6.89 -8.06
CA ASP A 34 -0.55 7.33 -6.75
C ASP A 34 -1.53 8.51 -6.89
N PRO A 35 -2.84 8.32 -6.64
CA PRO A 35 -3.85 9.37 -6.83
C PRO A 35 -3.71 10.52 -5.82
N THR A 36 -2.86 10.37 -4.81
CA THR A 36 -2.64 11.36 -3.74
C THR A 36 -1.50 12.35 -4.03
N LYS A 37 -0.76 12.17 -5.15
CA LYS A 37 0.39 13.03 -5.50
C LYS A 37 0.05 14.26 -6.37
N GLY A 38 -1.22 14.49 -6.71
CA GLY A 38 -1.62 15.67 -7.48
C GLY A 38 -1.54 16.97 -6.67
N GLU A 39 -1.29 18.12 -7.31
CA GLU A 39 -1.29 19.42 -6.62
C GLU A 39 -2.67 19.84 -6.08
N ASP A 40 -3.75 19.23 -6.58
CA ASP A 40 -5.15 19.51 -6.20
C ASP A 40 -5.90 18.24 -5.74
N VAL A 41 -5.41 17.55 -4.70
CA VAL A 41 -6.17 16.44 -4.12
C VAL A 41 -7.36 16.97 -3.33
N ARG A 42 -8.55 16.45 -3.62
CA ARG A 42 -9.77 16.82 -2.90
C ARG A 42 -9.66 16.43 -1.42
N VAL A 43 -9.88 17.38 -0.53
CA VAL A 43 -10.01 17.13 0.92
C VAL A 43 -11.46 16.82 1.26
N VAL A 44 -11.66 15.76 2.05
CA VAL A 44 -12.94 15.31 2.59
C VAL A 44 -12.88 15.47 4.11
N THR A 45 -13.90 16.08 4.72
CA THR A 45 -13.98 16.18 6.18
C THR A 45 -14.62 14.95 6.79
N GLU A 46 -14.40 14.71 8.08
CA GLU A 46 -15.04 13.62 8.80
C GLU A 46 -16.57 13.72 8.76
N GLU A 47 -17.13 14.94 8.85
CA GLU A 47 -18.58 15.15 8.77
C GLU A 47 -19.14 14.91 7.36
N GLU A 48 -18.34 15.17 6.32
CA GLU A 48 -18.73 14.82 4.95
C GLU A 48 -18.73 13.30 4.79
N LEU A 49 -17.65 12.64 5.20
CA LEU A 49 -17.52 11.18 5.13
C LEU A 49 -18.67 10.50 5.89
N ALA A 50 -19.00 10.95 7.11
CA ALA A 50 -20.05 10.40 7.96
C ALA A 50 -21.46 10.46 7.34
N LYS A 51 -21.70 11.32 6.35
CA LYS A 51 -22.99 11.40 5.63
C LYS A 51 -23.11 10.37 4.52
N LYS A 52 -22.00 9.77 4.09
CA LYS A 52 -21.90 8.88 2.93
C LYS A 52 -22.00 7.41 3.35
N ILE A 53 -23.16 7.06 3.93
CA ILE A 53 -23.45 5.72 4.47
C ILE A 53 -24.46 4.92 3.64
N GLY A 54 -24.93 5.46 2.52
CA GLY A 54 -25.90 4.78 1.64
C GLY A 54 -27.25 4.44 2.28
N LEU A 55 -27.90 5.39 2.95
CA LEU A 55 -29.19 5.21 3.63
C LEU A 55 -30.31 4.69 2.69
N ASN A 56 -31.13 3.78 3.20
CA ASN A 56 -32.31 3.22 2.52
C ASN A 56 -32.01 2.63 1.13
N GLY A 57 -30.82 2.05 0.95
CA GLY A 57 -30.39 1.48 -0.34
C GLY A 57 -30.15 2.53 -1.43
N LYS A 58 -30.10 3.82 -1.06
CA LYS A 58 -29.85 4.95 -1.96
C LYS A 58 -28.61 5.73 -1.49
N GLY A 59 -28.05 6.57 -2.36
CA GLY A 59 -26.93 7.46 -2.03
C GLY A 59 -25.57 6.78 -1.91
N ASP A 60 -24.49 7.56 -1.89
CA ASP A 60 -23.14 7.01 -1.97
C ASP A 60 -22.70 6.37 -0.65
N VAL A 61 -21.87 5.33 -0.74
CA VAL A 61 -21.22 4.68 0.40
C VAL A 61 -19.74 4.93 0.28
N TRP A 62 -19.16 5.69 1.21
CA TRP A 62 -17.74 5.97 1.23
C TRP A 62 -17.08 5.34 2.45
N LEU A 63 -15.78 5.06 2.37
CA LEU A 63 -14.95 4.68 3.51
C LEU A 63 -13.54 5.22 3.30
N SER A 64 -12.73 5.25 4.36
CA SER A 64 -11.33 5.65 4.27
C SER A 64 -10.35 4.55 4.70
N VAL A 65 -9.21 4.47 4.00
CA VAL A 65 -8.06 3.61 4.33
C VAL A 65 -6.77 4.41 4.19
N LEU A 66 -5.98 4.49 5.26
CA LEU A 66 -4.80 5.36 5.40
C LEU A 66 -5.07 6.82 5.02
N GLY A 67 -6.28 7.30 5.32
CA GLY A 67 -6.73 8.64 4.96
C GLY A 67 -7.14 8.80 3.50
N GLU A 68 -7.02 7.78 2.64
CA GLU A 68 -7.56 7.84 1.28
C GLU A 68 -9.04 7.47 1.30
N VAL A 69 -9.89 8.27 0.67
CA VAL A 69 -11.34 8.09 0.65
C VAL A 69 -11.76 7.45 -0.66
N TYR A 70 -12.57 6.39 -0.55
CA TYR A 70 -13.07 5.63 -1.67
C TYR A 70 -14.59 5.62 -1.70
N ASP A 71 -15.16 5.85 -2.88
CA ASP A 71 -16.55 5.55 -3.17
C ASP A 71 -16.69 4.05 -3.45
N VAL A 72 -17.29 3.34 -2.50
CA VAL A 72 -17.55 1.90 -2.53
C VAL A 72 -19.01 1.60 -2.81
N THR A 73 -19.75 2.54 -3.43
CA THR A 73 -21.18 2.36 -3.77
C THR A 73 -21.41 1.13 -4.67
N GLY A 74 -20.45 0.78 -5.53
CA GLY A 74 -20.48 -0.44 -6.33
C GLY A 74 -20.46 -1.74 -5.52
N GLY A 75 -20.06 -1.67 -4.24
CA GLY A 75 -20.00 -2.79 -3.28
C GLY A 75 -21.10 -2.72 -2.21
N ARG A 76 -22.27 -2.15 -2.53
CA ARG A 76 -23.36 -1.93 -1.56
C ARG A 76 -23.80 -3.21 -0.82
N ASP A 77 -23.71 -4.38 -1.44
CA ASP A 77 -24.02 -5.65 -0.77
C ASP A 77 -23.11 -5.94 0.44
N PHE A 78 -21.91 -5.36 0.45
CA PHE A 78 -20.93 -5.50 1.53
C PHE A 78 -20.94 -4.33 2.52
N TYR A 79 -21.12 -3.10 2.06
CA TYR A 79 -20.98 -1.89 2.90
C TYR A 79 -22.29 -1.11 3.13
N GLY A 80 -23.38 -1.46 2.43
CA GLY A 80 -24.68 -0.80 2.59
C GLY A 80 -25.35 -1.14 3.92
N VAL A 81 -26.30 -0.31 4.35
CA VAL A 81 -27.01 -0.51 5.63
C VAL A 81 -27.56 -1.95 5.75
N GLY A 82 -27.22 -2.62 6.86
CA GLY A 82 -27.66 -4.00 7.14
C GLY A 82 -26.73 -5.10 6.63
N SER A 83 -25.67 -4.76 5.89
CA SER A 83 -24.64 -5.70 5.45
C SER A 83 -23.61 -5.99 6.56
N GLY A 84 -22.82 -7.05 6.35
CA GLY A 84 -21.79 -7.49 7.30
C GLY A 84 -20.65 -6.48 7.53
N TYR A 85 -20.38 -5.58 6.59
CA TYR A 85 -19.34 -4.54 6.71
C TYR A 85 -19.90 -3.12 6.71
N SER A 86 -21.20 -2.97 7.00
CA SER A 86 -21.88 -1.67 7.05
C SER A 86 -21.29 -0.69 8.07
N PHE A 87 -20.62 -1.19 9.10
CA PHE A 87 -19.97 -0.35 10.12
C PHE A 87 -18.76 0.45 9.58
N PHE A 88 -18.20 0.11 8.41
CA PHE A 88 -17.18 0.91 7.73
C PHE A 88 -17.74 2.12 7.00
N ALA A 89 -19.03 2.09 6.64
CA ALA A 89 -19.64 3.14 5.86
C ALA A 89 -19.54 4.48 6.60
N GLY A 90 -19.00 5.48 5.91
CA GLY A 90 -18.79 6.83 6.40
C GLY A 90 -17.74 6.96 7.51
N LYS A 91 -16.77 6.05 7.59
CA LYS A 91 -15.73 6.07 8.64
C LYS A 91 -14.32 5.81 8.11
N ASP A 92 -13.33 6.16 8.92
CA ASP A 92 -11.96 5.71 8.77
C ASP A 92 -11.83 4.24 9.22
N ALA A 93 -11.68 3.35 8.24
CA ALA A 93 -11.57 1.91 8.45
C ALA A 93 -10.12 1.44 8.66
N SER A 94 -9.15 2.38 8.63
CA SER A 94 -7.72 2.08 8.83
C SER A 94 -7.44 1.25 10.08
N PRO A 95 -8.02 1.54 11.26
CA PRO A 95 -7.76 0.75 12.47
C PRO A 95 -8.15 -0.72 12.34
N CYS A 96 -9.30 -1.00 11.71
CA CYS A 96 -9.76 -2.36 11.47
C CYS A 96 -8.88 -3.10 10.46
N PHE A 97 -8.43 -2.44 9.39
CA PHE A 97 -7.55 -3.05 8.40
C PHE A 97 -6.14 -3.31 8.92
N ALA A 98 -5.64 -2.45 9.81
CA ALA A 98 -4.38 -2.65 10.50
C ALA A 98 -4.44 -3.84 11.47
N THR A 99 -5.50 -3.91 12.28
CA THR A 99 -5.61 -4.89 13.38
C THR A 99 -6.25 -6.22 12.97
N GLY A 100 -7.00 -6.24 11.87
CA GLY A 100 -7.83 -7.37 11.46
C GLY A 100 -9.13 -7.53 12.27
N LYS A 101 -9.47 -6.57 13.14
CA LYS A 101 -10.71 -6.59 13.94
C LYS A 101 -11.83 -5.88 13.18
N PHE A 102 -12.64 -6.65 12.46
CA PHE A 102 -13.74 -6.12 11.65
C PHE A 102 -15.04 -5.96 12.46
N ASN A 103 -15.03 -5.03 13.40
CA ASN A 103 -16.19 -4.65 14.21
C ASN A 103 -16.10 -3.17 14.67
N GLU A 104 -17.14 -2.66 15.34
CA GLU A 104 -17.16 -1.26 15.80
C GLU A 104 -16.10 -0.91 16.85
N GLU A 105 -15.62 -1.90 17.61
CA GLU A 105 -14.56 -1.70 18.59
C GLU A 105 -13.22 -1.49 17.89
N GLY A 106 -12.94 -2.27 16.84
CA GLY A 106 -11.73 -2.17 16.05
C GLY A 106 -11.54 -0.79 15.41
N LEU A 107 -12.63 -0.07 15.11
CA LEU A 107 -12.57 1.30 14.56
C LEU A 107 -11.99 2.33 15.54
N LYS A 108 -12.02 2.03 16.84
CA LYS A 108 -11.56 2.93 17.89
C LYS A 108 -10.07 2.73 18.21
N ASP A 109 -9.44 1.71 17.63
CA ASP A 109 -8.02 1.44 17.86
C ASP A 109 -7.16 2.60 17.32
N GLU A 110 -6.14 2.98 18.09
CA GLU A 110 -5.20 4.03 17.69
C GLU A 110 -4.12 3.49 16.73
N LEU A 111 -3.71 4.32 15.77
CA LEU A 111 -2.75 3.95 14.72
C LEU A 111 -1.35 4.57 14.88
N ASN A 112 -1.07 5.15 16.05
CA ASN A 112 0.14 5.93 16.29
C ASN A 112 1.43 5.08 16.27
N ASP A 113 1.34 3.78 16.58
CA ASP A 113 2.48 2.84 16.47
C ASP A 113 2.06 1.46 15.98
N MET A 114 1.76 1.37 14.68
CA MET A 114 1.44 0.09 14.04
C MET A 114 2.72 -0.76 13.85
N PRO A 115 2.84 -1.96 14.43
CA PRO A 115 3.96 -2.86 14.12
C PRO A 115 4.02 -3.20 12.63
N MET A 116 5.21 -3.52 12.11
CA MET A 116 5.45 -3.78 10.68
C MET A 116 4.50 -4.82 10.06
N THR A 117 4.05 -5.80 10.84
CA THR A 117 3.08 -6.81 10.38
C THR A 117 1.71 -6.21 10.06
N GLN A 118 1.25 -5.25 10.86
CA GLN A 118 -0.02 -4.55 10.64
C GLN A 118 0.08 -3.59 9.43
N LEU A 119 1.25 -2.95 9.25
CA LEU A 119 1.52 -2.08 8.10
C LEU A 119 1.41 -2.81 6.75
N GLY A 120 1.93 -4.04 6.68
CA GLY A 120 1.80 -4.85 5.47
C GLY A 120 0.34 -5.20 5.14
N GLY A 121 -0.47 -5.48 6.16
CA GLY A 121 -1.89 -5.81 5.98
C GLY A 121 -2.70 -4.64 5.45
N ILE A 122 -2.58 -3.46 6.08
CA ILE A 122 -3.36 -2.28 5.69
C ILE A 122 -3.03 -1.78 4.28
N VAL A 123 -1.78 -1.91 3.82
CA VAL A 123 -1.44 -1.52 2.45
C VAL A 123 -1.98 -2.50 1.41
N GLY A 124 -2.02 -3.79 1.71
CA GLY A 124 -2.73 -4.74 0.85
C GLY A 124 -4.20 -4.34 0.66
N TRP A 125 -4.85 -3.86 1.72
CA TRP A 125 -6.21 -3.34 1.64
C TRP A 125 -6.31 -2.02 0.87
N ARG A 126 -5.42 -1.05 1.12
CA ARG A 126 -5.37 0.19 0.35
C ARG A 126 -5.22 -0.09 -1.15
N ASP A 127 -4.26 -0.92 -1.52
CA ASP A 127 -4.00 -1.31 -2.90
C ASP A 127 -5.20 -2.00 -3.54
N PHE A 128 -5.90 -2.83 -2.78
CA PHE A 128 -7.15 -3.44 -3.23
C PHE A 128 -8.18 -2.36 -3.61
N TYR A 129 -8.41 -1.34 -2.77
CA TYR A 129 -9.35 -0.26 -3.10
C TYR A 129 -8.88 0.61 -4.27
N ARG A 130 -7.58 0.92 -4.37
CA ARG A 130 -6.99 1.66 -5.50
C ARG A 130 -7.22 0.96 -6.83
N LYS A 131 -7.05 -0.37 -6.87
CA LYS A 131 -7.07 -1.20 -8.09
C LYS A 131 -8.45 -1.80 -8.39
N HIS A 132 -9.44 -1.58 -7.52
CA HIS A 132 -10.75 -2.17 -7.69
C HIS A 132 -11.50 -1.53 -8.87
N GLU A 133 -12.10 -2.35 -9.73
CA GLU A 133 -12.74 -1.87 -10.96
C GLU A 133 -13.97 -0.98 -10.72
N SER A 134 -14.70 -1.22 -9.62
CA SER A 134 -15.93 -0.51 -9.31
C SER A 134 -15.81 0.53 -8.20
N TYR A 135 -14.65 0.64 -7.54
CA TYR A 135 -14.42 1.64 -6.51
C TYR A 135 -13.66 2.83 -7.08
N LYS A 136 -13.95 4.01 -6.56
CA LYS A 136 -13.39 5.25 -7.09
C LYS A 136 -12.70 6.02 -5.99
N PHE A 137 -11.49 6.48 -6.25
CA PHE A 137 -10.84 7.44 -5.38
C PHE A 137 -11.62 8.75 -5.39
N VAL A 138 -11.95 9.25 -4.19
CA VAL A 138 -12.72 10.48 -3.99
C VAL A 138 -11.80 11.63 -3.58
N GLY A 139 -10.78 11.34 -2.77
CA GLY A 139 -9.93 12.35 -2.15
C GLY A 139 -9.24 11.82 -0.90
N VAL A 140 -8.76 12.73 -0.07
CA VAL A 140 -8.10 12.43 1.20
C VAL A 140 -8.92 12.97 2.38
N LEU A 141 -8.91 12.22 3.47
CA LEU A 141 -9.61 12.54 4.70
C LEU A 141 -8.74 13.45 5.57
N ALA A 142 -9.23 14.66 5.84
CA ALA A 142 -8.62 15.54 6.83
C ALA A 142 -8.67 14.88 8.22
N GLY A 143 -7.52 14.74 8.87
CA GLY A 143 -7.39 14.08 10.16
C GLY A 143 -5.98 13.55 10.43
N LYS A 144 -5.88 12.23 10.65
CA LYS A 144 -4.64 11.58 11.13
C LYS A 144 -3.53 11.55 10.09
N PHE A 145 -3.86 11.24 8.84
CA PHE A 145 -2.91 11.01 7.76
C PHE A 145 -2.71 12.21 6.84
N TYR A 146 -3.75 13.04 6.69
CA TYR A 146 -3.71 14.27 5.91
C TYR A 146 -4.23 15.44 6.76
N ASP A 147 -3.68 16.63 6.57
CA ASP A 147 -4.18 17.85 7.21
C ASP A 147 -5.41 18.42 6.48
N ASN A 148 -5.90 19.58 6.94
CA ASN A 148 -7.05 20.26 6.34
C ASN A 148 -6.77 20.81 4.93
N ASP A 149 -5.50 20.91 4.54
CA ASP A 149 -5.06 21.34 3.21
C ASP A 149 -4.78 20.12 2.30
N GLY A 150 -5.02 18.90 2.80
CA GLY A 150 -4.79 17.65 2.06
C GLY A 150 -3.32 17.25 1.99
N LYS A 151 -2.44 17.84 2.81
CA LYS A 151 -1.02 17.51 2.84
C LYS A 151 -0.76 16.34 3.80
N PRO A 152 0.19 15.45 3.47
CA PRO A 152 0.62 14.38 4.37
C PRO A 152 1.03 14.91 5.75
N THR A 153 0.62 14.20 6.79
CA THR A 153 1.10 14.45 8.15
C THR A 153 2.40 13.68 8.42
N PRO A 154 3.17 14.04 9.46
CA PRO A 154 4.35 13.27 9.86
C PRO A 154 4.07 11.79 10.15
N LEU A 155 2.83 11.47 10.56
CA LEU A 155 2.40 10.09 10.78
C LEU A 155 2.33 9.32 9.45
N LEU A 156 1.77 9.92 8.40
CA LEU A 156 1.72 9.31 7.07
C LEU A 156 3.13 9.14 6.48
N ASP A 157 3.99 10.15 6.62
CA ASP A 157 5.38 10.07 6.14
C ASP A 157 6.13 8.91 6.81
N THR A 158 6.08 8.85 8.15
CA THR A 158 6.69 7.76 8.93
C THR A 158 6.11 6.40 8.53
N THR A 159 4.79 6.35 8.27
CA THR A 159 4.11 5.13 7.83
C THR A 159 4.64 4.67 6.47
N ASN A 160 4.77 5.58 5.50
CA ASN A 160 5.27 5.31 4.16
C ASN A 160 6.74 4.86 4.17
N GLU A 161 7.59 5.47 5.00
CA GLU A 161 9.00 5.05 5.16
C GLU A 161 9.12 3.63 5.72
N ARG A 162 8.33 3.32 6.75
CA ARG A 162 8.27 1.97 7.34
C ARG A 162 7.79 0.93 6.33
N LEU A 163 6.83 1.31 5.48
CA LEU A 163 6.33 0.47 4.39
C LEU A 163 7.39 0.17 3.35
N LYS A 164 8.10 1.19 2.87
CA LYS A 164 9.22 1.01 1.94
C LYS A 164 10.28 0.07 2.52
N THR A 165 10.57 0.22 3.81
CA THR A 165 11.49 -0.68 4.54
C THR A 165 10.98 -2.12 4.54
N LEU A 166 9.69 -2.33 4.82
CA LEU A 166 9.07 -3.66 4.83
C LEU A 166 9.13 -4.33 3.45
N GLU A 167 8.85 -3.59 2.38
CA GLU A 167 8.93 -4.09 1.00
C GLU A 167 10.34 -4.52 0.63
N MET A 168 11.36 -3.71 0.98
CA MET A 168 12.77 -4.03 0.75
C MET A 168 13.17 -5.31 1.50
N MET A 169 12.76 -5.47 2.76
CA MET A 169 13.02 -6.67 3.55
C MET A 169 12.37 -7.92 2.92
N ASN A 170 11.14 -7.79 2.42
CA ASN A 170 10.42 -8.89 1.78
C ASN A 170 11.05 -9.28 0.43
N ALA A 171 11.50 -8.31 -0.35
CA ALA A 171 12.20 -8.54 -1.62
C ALA A 171 13.53 -9.31 -1.40
N GLN A 172 14.31 -8.91 -0.40
CA GLN A 172 15.56 -9.60 -0.02
C GLN A 172 15.32 -11.06 0.39
N LYS A 173 14.31 -11.30 1.24
CA LYS A 173 13.92 -12.67 1.65
C LYS A 173 13.53 -13.54 0.46
N LYS A 174 12.80 -12.97 -0.51
CA LYS A 174 12.39 -13.68 -1.73
C LYS A 174 13.58 -13.99 -2.64
N ALA A 175 14.54 -13.07 -2.76
CA ALA A 175 15.76 -13.29 -3.53
C ALA A 175 16.60 -14.42 -2.93
N GLY A 176 16.86 -14.40 -1.62
CA GLY A 176 17.64 -15.45 -0.95
C GLY A 176 16.98 -16.83 -0.97
N LYS A 177 15.63 -16.91 -1.03
CA LYS A 177 14.90 -18.18 -1.15
C LYS A 177 14.94 -18.76 -2.57
N LYS A 178 15.25 -17.96 -3.60
CA LYS A 178 15.32 -18.39 -5.00
C LYS A 178 16.70 -18.92 -5.40
N GLU A 179 17.71 -18.67 -4.57
CA GLU A 179 19.10 -19.12 -4.77
C GLU A 179 19.41 -20.46 -4.06
N LEU A 180 18.43 -21.04 -3.36
CA LEU A 180 18.48 -22.35 -2.69
C LEU A 180 17.59 -23.36 -3.43
#